data_AF-A0A3D2I8W3-F1
#
_entry.id   AF-A0A3D2I8W3-F1
#
_cell.length_a   1.000
_cell.length_b   1.000
_cell.length_c   1.000
_cell.angle_alpha   90.00
_cell.angle_beta   90.00
_cell.angle_gamma   90.00
#
_symmetry.space_group_name_H-M   'P 1'
#
loop_
_entity.id
_entity.type
_entity.pdbx_description
1 polymer ?
#
loop_
_entity_poly.entity_id
_entity_poly.type
_entity_poly.pdbx_seq_one_letter_code
_entity_poly.pdbx_strand_id
1 'polypeptide(L)' 'PYPGFPTDCQAIFMAALLQSRGTTVFVENIFQSRYRHVPELIRMGADIRTEGRVAVVCGVERLHGAEVVATDLRGGA' A
#
# COMPACT_ATOMS: atom_id res chain seq x y z
N PRO A 1 -7.29 3.48 16.69
CA PRO A 1 -7.38 2.50 17.81
C PRO A 1 -8.63 1.63 17.64
N TYR A 2 -8.64 0.40 18.17
CA TYR A 2 -9.83 -0.45 18.15
C TYR A 2 -11.04 0.31 18.73
N PRO A 3 -12.21 0.31 18.08
CA PRO A 3 -12.67 -0.59 17.00
C PRO A 3 -12.47 -0.05 15.56
N GLY A 4 -11.68 0.99 15.36
CA GLY A 4 -11.38 1.54 14.02
C GLY A 4 -10.53 0.60 13.16
N PHE A 5 -10.27 1.02 11.92
CA PHE A 5 -9.53 0.23 10.94
C PHE A 5 -8.18 -0.27 11.50
N PRO A 6 -7.92 -1.60 11.45
CA PRO A 6 -6.67 -2.15 11.94
C PRO A 6 -5.54 -1.79 10.97
N THR A 7 -4.58 -1.02 11.46
CA THR A 7 -3.33 -0.68 10.73
C THR A 7 -2.61 -1.93 10.20
N ASP A 8 -2.84 -3.09 10.81
CA ASP A 8 -2.35 -4.41 10.41
C ASP A 8 -2.88 -4.91 9.07
N CYS A 9 -4.08 -4.49 8.68
CA CYS A 9 -4.68 -4.83 7.40
C CYS A 9 -4.39 -3.80 6.30
N GLN A 10 -3.72 -2.69 6.61
CA GLN A 10 -3.48 -1.59 5.66
C GLN A 10 -2.79 -2.05 4.39
N ALA A 11 -1.72 -2.85 4.50
CA ALA A 11 -0.93 -3.30 3.35
C ALA A 11 -1.74 -4.21 2.41
N ILE A 12 -2.50 -5.15 3.00
CA ILE A 12 -3.36 -6.08 2.25
C ILE A 12 -4.49 -5.31 1.54
N PHE A 13 -5.12 -4.35 2.23
CA PHE A 13 -6.16 -3.51 1.61
C PHE A 13 -5.59 -2.61 0.52
N MET A 14 -4.40 -2.05 0.71
CA MET A 14 -3.72 -1.27 -0.33
C MET A 14 -3.51 -2.10 -1.59
N ALA A 15 -2.98 -3.33 -1.46
CA ALA A 15 -2.80 -4.25 -2.57
C ALA A 15 -4.12 -4.56 -3.31
N ALA A 16 -5.20 -4.80 -2.56
CA ALA A 16 -6.52 -5.06 -3.13
C ALA A 16 -7.12 -3.87 -3.91
N LEU A 17 -6.70 -2.64 -3.58
CA LEU A 17 -7.22 -1.42 -4.21
C LEU A 17 -6.36 -0.90 -5.36
N LEU A 18 -5.24 -1.56 -5.68
CA LEU A 18 -4.34 -1.14 -6.76
C LEU A 18 -5.00 -1.14 -8.15
N GLN A 19 -6.07 -1.90 -8.35
CA GLN A 19 -6.84 -1.91 -9.60
C GLN A 19 -8.27 -1.35 -9.42
N SER A 20 -8.54 -0.70 -8.28
CA SER A 20 -9.85 -0.09 -8.03
C SER A 20 -10.08 1.12 -8.92
N ARG A 21 -11.34 1.53 -9.13
CA ARG A 21 -11.63 2.77 -9.87
C ARG A 21 -11.51 3.97 -8.93
N GLY A 22 -10.58 4.87 -9.22
CA GLY A 22 -10.41 6.14 -8.52
C GLY A 22 -9.17 6.20 -7.62
N THR A 23 -9.19 7.15 -6.68
CA THR A 23 -8.09 7.42 -5.76
C THR A 23 -8.47 7.06 -4.34
N THR A 24 -7.63 6.26 -3.67
CA THR A 24 -7.75 5.94 -2.25
C THR A 24 -6.63 6.62 -1.47
N VAL A 25 -6.94 7.16 -0.30
CA VAL A 25 -5.95 7.78 0.59
C VAL A 25 -5.87 6.97 1.87
N PHE A 26 -4.67 6.47 2.18
CA PHE A 26 -4.34 5.85 3.45
C PHE A 26 -3.63 6.88 4.34
N VAL A 27 -4.04 6.96 5.61
CA VAL A 27 -3.37 7.80 6.62
C VAL A 27 -2.98 6.92 7.79
N GLU A 28 -1.68 6.74 7.99
CA GLU A 28 -1.13 5.93 9.07
C GLU A 28 -0.93 6.76 10.34
N ASN A 29 -1.63 6.39 11.40
CA ASN A 29 -1.66 7.15 12.66
C ASN A 29 -0.91 6.47 13.81
N ILE A 30 -0.50 5.22 13.65
CA ILE A 30 0.10 4.39 14.71
C ILE A 30 1.61 4.22 14.48
N PHE A 31 2.06 4.01 13.24
CA PHE A 31 3.48 3.75 12.94
C PHE A 31 4.05 4.71 11.88
N GLN A 32 5.17 5.38 12.17
CA GLN A 32 5.77 6.35 11.24
C GLN A 32 6.42 5.73 9.99
N SER A 33 6.69 4.42 9.95
CA SER A 33 7.44 3.78 8.85
C SER A 33 6.74 2.54 8.30
N ARG A 34 5.46 2.66 7.95
CA ARG A 34 4.60 1.51 7.61
C ARG A 34 4.42 1.20 6.12
N TYR A 35 4.85 2.09 5.23
CA TYR A 35 4.71 1.93 3.77
C TYR A 35 5.90 1.24 3.10
N ARG A 36 6.58 0.31 3.79
CA ARG A 36 7.80 -0.35 3.27
C ARG A 36 7.56 -1.24 2.05
N HIS A 37 6.33 -1.70 1.86
CA HIS A 37 5.89 -2.50 0.71
C HIS A 37 5.63 -1.66 -0.54
N VAL A 38 5.45 -0.34 -0.41
CA VAL A 38 5.08 0.54 -1.53
C VAL A 38 6.09 0.52 -2.69
N PRO A 39 7.42 0.56 -2.46
CA PRO A 39 8.39 0.48 -3.55
C PRO A 39 8.25 -0.77 -4.41
N GLU A 40 7.97 -1.93 -3.80
CA GLU A 40 7.78 -3.19 -4.53
C GLU A 40 6.48 -3.18 -5.34
N LEU A 41 5.40 -2.61 -4.80
CA LEU A 41 4.16 -2.41 -5.55
C LEU A 41 4.35 -1.46 -6.74
N ILE A 42 5.15 -0.40 -6.58
CA ILE A 42 5.51 0.51 -7.68
C ILE A 42 6.31 -0.23 -8.75
N ARG A 43 7.21 -1.14 -8.39
CA ARG A 43 7.92 -2.01 -9.36
C ARG A 43 6.96 -2.89 -10.16
N MET A 44 5.84 -3.30 -9.55
CA MET A 44 4.74 -4.01 -10.23
C MET A 44 3.83 -3.09 -11.07
N GLY A 45 4.11 -1.78 -11.14
CA GLY A 45 3.37 -0.82 -11.95
C GLY A 45 2.22 -0.11 -11.22
N ALA A 46 2.17 -0.16 -9.88
CA ALA A 46 1.18 0.61 -9.12
C ALA A 46 1.49 2.12 -9.13
N ASP A 47 0.45 2.96 -9.21
CA ASP A 47 0.57 4.42 -8.99
C ASP A 47 0.28 4.73 -7.51
N ILE A 48 1.36 4.82 -6.73
CA ILE A 48 1.31 5.11 -5.29
C ILE A 48 2.28 6.25 -4.99
N ARG A 49 1.81 7.27 -4.26
CA ARG A 49 2.64 8.38 -3.77
C ARG A 49 2.57 8.43 -2.26
N THR A 50 3.72 8.43 -1.60
CA THR A 50 3.81 8.47 -0.13
C THR A 50 4.45 9.78 0.32
N GLU A 51 3.81 10.46 1.27
CA GLU A 51 4.33 11.65 1.93
C GLU A 51 4.12 11.54 3.44
N GLY A 52 5.20 11.33 4.18
CA GLY A 52 5.17 11.11 5.63
C GLY A 52 4.26 9.94 6.03
N ARG A 53 3.09 10.26 6.58
CA ARG A 53 2.09 9.29 7.06
C ARG A 53 0.96 9.02 6.06
N VAL A 54 1.00 9.66 4.89
CA VAL A 54 -0.05 9.57 3.88
C VAL A 54 0.46 8.75 2.70
N ALA A 55 -0.38 7.83 2.21
CA ALA A 55 -0.20 7.18 0.92
C ALA A 55 -1.43 7.40 0.05
N VAL A 56 -1.22 7.95 -1.15
CA VAL A 56 -2.24 8.15 -2.17
C VAL A 56 -2.07 7.04 -3.19
N VAL A 57 -3.11 6.24 -3.37
CA VAL A 57 -3.16 5.10 -4.28
C VAL A 57 -4.14 5.43 -5.40
N CYS A 58 -3.64 5.56 -6.61
CA CYS A 58 -4.47 5.68 -7.81
C CYS A 58 -4.57 4.30 -8.45
N GLY A 59 -5.79 3.81 -8.62
CA GLY A 59 -5.95 2.50 -9.24
C GLY A 59 -5.50 2.50 -10.70
N VAL A 60 -4.82 1.43 -11.10
CA VAL A 60 -4.29 1.21 -12.44
C VAL A 60 -5.05 0.10 -13.15
N GLU A 61 -5.09 0.14 -14.48
CA GLU A 61 -5.78 -0.90 -15.27
C GLU A 61 -5.10 -2.27 -15.11
N ARG A 62 -3.76 -2.29 -15.05
CA ARG A 62 -2.96 -3.51 -15.04
C ARG A 62 -1.73 -3.37 -14.17
N LEU A 63 -1.41 -4.45 -13.45
CA LEU A 63 -0.13 -4.67 -12.80
C LEU A 63 0.72 -5.64 -13.63
N HIS A 64 2.03 -5.57 -13.44
CA HIS A 64 3.02 -6.40 -14.12
C HIS A 64 3.77 -7.25 -13.11
N GLY A 65 4.21 -8.43 -13.55
CA GLY A 65 5.13 -9.24 -12.76
C GLY A 65 6.47 -8.53 -12.62
N ALA A 66 7.00 -8.49 -11.40
CA ALA A 66 8.30 -7.95 -11.08
C ALA A 66 8.97 -8.85 -10.04
N GLU A 67 10.29 -8.89 -10.03
CA GLU A 67 11.04 -9.43 -8.91
C GLU A 67 10.88 -8.48 -7.72
N VAL A 68 10.40 -8.98 -6.59
CA VAL A 68 10.06 -8.19 -5.40
C VAL A 68 10.64 -8.81 -4.14
N VAL A 69 10.78 -8.01 -3.08
CA VAL A 69 11.34 -8.45 -1.79
C VAL A 69 10.37 -8.13 -0.65
N ALA A 70 9.90 -9.14 0.08
CA ALA A 70 9.19 -8.93 1.34
C ALA A 70 10.09 -8.23 2.36
N THR A 71 9.68 -7.03 2.75
CA THR A 71 10.38 -6.25 3.79
C THR A 71 9.82 -6.47 5.19
N ASP A 72 8.61 -7.03 5.32
CA ASP A 72 7.98 -7.38 6.59
C ASP A 72 6.84 -8.41 6.42
N LEU A 73 6.35 -8.98 7.53
CA LEU A 73 5.32 -10.03 7.55
C LEU A 73 3.99 -9.63 6.88
N ARG A 74 3.68 -8.32 6.84
CA ARG A 74 2.36 -7.81 6.41
C ARG A 74 2.42 -7.11 5.06
N GLY A 75 3.59 -6.61 4.68
CA GLY A 75 3.94 -6.12 3.35
C GLY A 75 4.42 -7.22 2.42
N GLY A 76 3.99 -8.46 2.65
CA GLY A 76 4.53 -9.64 1.99
C GLY A 76 4.56 -9.53 0.48
N ALA A 77 5.78 -9.48 -0.04
CA ALA A 77 6.19 -9.82 -1.40
C ALA A 77 6.93 -11.17 -1.37
#